data_AF-A0A443SPN7-F1
#
_entry.id   AF-A0A443SPN7-F1
#
_cell.length_a   1.000
_cell.length_b   1.000
_cell.length_c   1.000
_cell.angle_alpha   90.00
_cell.angle_beta   90.00
_cell.angle_gamma   90.00
#
_symmetry.space_group_name_H-M   'P 1'
#
loop_
_entity.id
_entity.type
_entity.pdbx_description
1 polymer ?
#
loop_
_entity_poly.entity_id
_entity_poly.type
_entity_poly.pdbx_seq_one_letter_code
_entity_poly.pdbx_strand_id
1 'polypeptide(L)'
;MKDHKTSCGAAVIDNKYLLTAKHCVGSTSDTTIYAMFKNGEILKAIEIKAIERIDLNVDLALIKLERTIDVETHIPICLADPYNDFTTFTATGWNYGTDMSIVETSVRKYPTENCRDEWQQSKHEYILDEDKFCVVGDKHLTCDGSASGLLTKNVNSQNYLVGVAAITSCTDNLMNGYTDVSQFVAEINANTRDAAGCRRQ
;
A
#
# COMPACT_ATOMS: atom_id res chain seq x y z
N MET A 1 -18.23 -21.36 -9.26
CA MET A 1 -16.92 -20.68 -9.17
C MET A 1 -17.20 -19.26 -8.73
N LYS A 2 -16.87 -18.90 -7.49
CA LYS A 2 -16.86 -17.49 -7.08
C LYS A 2 -15.57 -16.93 -7.65
N ASP A 3 -15.65 -15.98 -8.59
CA ASP A 3 -14.50 -15.17 -8.94
C ASP A 3 -14.01 -14.51 -7.66
N HIS A 4 -12.89 -15.00 -7.11
CA HIS A 4 -12.16 -14.27 -6.10
C HIS A 4 -11.54 -13.06 -6.81
N LYS A 5 -12.34 -12.00 -6.97
CA LYS A 5 -11.82 -10.67 -7.26
C LYS A 5 -10.87 -10.33 -6.11
N THR A 6 -9.56 -10.45 -6.36
CA THR A 6 -8.54 -9.92 -5.46
C THR A 6 -8.67 -8.41 -5.49
N SER A 7 -9.19 -7.84 -4.41
CA SER A 7 -9.26 -6.39 -4.25
C SER A 7 -7.94 -5.90 -3.65
N CYS A 8 -7.37 -4.87 -4.25
CA CYS A 8 -6.11 -4.29 -3.82
C CYS A 8 -6.26 -2.80 -3.49
N GLY A 9 -5.35 -2.32 -2.65
CA GLY A 9 -5.20 -0.91 -2.32
C GLY A 9 -4.17 -0.20 -3.19
N ALA A 10 -4.29 1.13 -3.26
CA ALA A 10 -3.26 1.99 -3.85
C ALA A 10 -3.17 3.31 -3.08
N ALA A 11 -1.98 3.88 -3.01
CA ALA A 11 -1.75 5.19 -2.42
C ALA A 11 -1.70 6.27 -3.50
N VAL A 12 -2.40 7.39 -3.29
CA VAL A 12 -2.21 8.60 -4.10
C VAL A 12 -0.90 9.25 -3.65
N ILE A 13 0.14 9.21 -4.48
CA ILE A 13 1.46 9.76 -4.15
C ILE A 13 1.70 11.14 -4.76
N ASP A 14 0.99 11.46 -5.84
CA ASP A 14 0.95 12.76 -6.48
C ASP A 14 -0.35 12.94 -7.29
N ASN A 15 -0.46 14.06 -8.02
CA ASN A 15 -1.65 14.38 -8.80
C ASN A 15 -1.88 13.52 -10.05
N LYS A 16 -0.94 12.67 -10.47
CA LYS A 16 -1.01 11.83 -11.69
C LYS A 16 -0.74 10.35 -11.45
N TYR A 17 -0.18 9.97 -10.30
CA TYR A 17 0.31 8.62 -10.05
C TYR A 17 -0.24 8.04 -8.75
N LEU A 18 -0.58 6.75 -8.84
CA LEU A 18 -0.80 5.90 -7.68
C LEU A 18 0.37 4.93 -7.51
N LEU A 19 0.66 4.55 -6.27
CA LEU A 19 1.60 3.48 -5.93
C LEU A 19 0.85 2.29 -5.34
N THR A 20 1.12 1.09 -5.85
CA THR A 20 0.52 -0.17 -5.39
C THR A 20 1.50 -1.33 -5.55
N ALA A 21 1.11 -2.53 -5.14
CA ALA A 21 1.90 -3.74 -5.37
C ALA A 21 1.83 -4.17 -6.84
N LYS A 22 2.91 -4.73 -7.37
CA LYS A 22 2.95 -5.18 -8.76
C LYS A 22 1.98 -6.35 -9.00
N HIS A 23 1.83 -7.24 -8.02
CA HIS A 23 0.87 -8.34 -8.09
C HIS A 23 -0.61 -7.89 -8.08
N CYS A 24 -0.88 -6.66 -7.66
CA CYS A 24 -2.23 -6.10 -7.57
C CYS A 24 -2.77 -5.58 -8.91
N VAL A 25 -1.89 -5.31 -9.86
CA VAL A 25 -2.25 -4.78 -11.17
C VAL A 25 -2.08 -5.85 -12.25
N GLY A 26 -3.07 -6.00 -13.12
CA GLY A 26 -2.98 -6.85 -14.31
C GLY A 26 -2.14 -6.20 -15.41
N SER A 27 -1.93 -6.90 -16.52
CA SER A 27 -1.12 -6.42 -17.66
C SER A 27 -1.81 -5.37 -18.55
N THR A 28 -3.04 -4.96 -18.22
CA THR A 28 -3.88 -4.11 -19.09
C THR A 28 -3.89 -2.65 -18.66
N SER A 29 -3.63 -1.76 -19.62
CA SER A 29 -3.67 -0.29 -19.50
C SER A 29 -5.08 0.32 -19.53
N ASP A 30 -6.11 -0.45 -19.15
CA ASP A 30 -7.52 -0.03 -19.16
C ASP A 30 -8.22 -0.46 -17.85
N THR A 31 -7.57 -0.20 -16.71
CA THR A 31 -8.15 -0.47 -15.39
C THR A 31 -8.88 0.77 -14.88
N THR A 32 -10.18 0.60 -14.57
CA THR A 32 -10.95 1.55 -13.77
C THR A 32 -10.52 1.45 -12.32
N ILE A 33 -10.02 2.55 -11.77
CA ILE A 33 -9.68 2.67 -10.36
C ILE A 33 -10.82 3.39 -9.65
N TYR A 34 -11.26 2.82 -8.52
CA TYR A 34 -12.18 3.48 -7.61
C TYR A 34 -11.39 4.08 -6.45
N ALA A 35 -11.24 5.40 -6.45
CA ALA A 35 -10.63 6.10 -5.32
C ALA A 35 -11.71 6.37 -4.26
N MET A 36 -11.48 5.93 -3.02
CA MET A 36 -12.37 6.17 -1.87
C MET A 36 -11.61 6.98 -0.81
N PHE A 37 -12.21 8.07 -0.34
CA PHE A 37 -11.53 9.07 0.47
C PHE A 37 -12.05 9.13 1.91
N LYS A 38 -11.17 9.50 2.85
CA LYS A 38 -11.45 9.57 4.29
C LYS A 38 -11.77 10.99 4.72
N ASN A 39 -12.99 11.21 5.22
CA ASN A 39 -13.41 12.35 6.07
C ASN A 39 -14.72 12.02 6.84
N GLY A 40 -14.89 10.77 7.27
CA GLY A 40 -16.09 10.34 8.01
C GLY A 40 -17.26 9.87 7.15
N GLU A 41 -17.17 9.95 5.82
CA GLU A 41 -18.12 9.36 4.87
C GLU A 41 -17.35 8.80 3.67
N ILE A 42 -17.91 7.78 2.99
CA ILE A 42 -17.43 7.33 1.67
C ILE A 42 -17.75 8.46 0.69
N LEU A 43 -16.80 9.38 0.55
CA LEU A 43 -16.91 10.51 -0.37
C LEU A 43 -16.65 9.99 -1.77
N LYS A 44 -17.73 9.61 -2.47
CA LYS A 44 -17.84 9.48 -3.93
C LYS A 44 -16.67 8.75 -4.61
N ALA A 45 -16.88 7.49 -4.96
CA ALA A 45 -15.97 6.78 -5.84
C ALA A 45 -15.79 7.56 -7.16
N ILE A 46 -14.56 7.99 -7.43
CA ILE A 46 -14.21 8.59 -8.72
C ILE A 46 -13.64 7.47 -9.57
N GLU A 47 -14.25 7.25 -10.74
CA GLU A 47 -13.69 6.40 -11.78
C GLU A 47 -12.60 7.17 -12.52
N ILE A 48 -11.37 6.67 -12.39
CA ILE A 48 -10.21 7.19 -13.11
C ILE A 48 -9.58 6.03 -13.87
N LYS A 49 -9.35 6.26 -15.16
CA LYS A 49 -8.71 5.30 -16.04
C LYS A 49 -7.19 5.35 -15.83
N ALA A 50 -6.57 4.19 -15.62
CA ALA A 50 -5.13 4.01 -15.77
C ALA A 50 -4.75 4.09 -17.25
N ILE A 51 -3.70 4.82 -17.61
CA ILE A 51 -3.19 4.88 -19.00
C ILE A 51 -1.84 4.20 -19.17
N GLU A 52 -1.08 4.06 -18.09
CA GLU A 52 0.26 3.50 -18.10
C GLU A 52 0.53 2.82 -16.76
N ARG A 53 1.25 1.70 -16.83
CA ARG A 53 1.76 0.96 -15.69
C ARG A 53 3.28 0.93 -15.80
N ILE A 54 3.97 1.29 -14.72
CA ILE A 54 5.42 1.24 -14.63
C ILE A 54 5.78 0.29 -13.49
N ASP A 55 6.40 -0.85 -13.84
CA ASP A 55 6.87 -1.83 -12.87
C ASP A 55 8.24 -1.44 -12.35
N LEU A 56 8.40 -1.48 -11.03
CA LEU A 56 9.71 -1.37 -10.38
C LEU A 56 10.34 -2.78 -10.29
N ASN A 57 11.64 -2.84 -9.99
CA ASN A 57 12.37 -4.11 -9.84
C ASN A 57 11.99 -4.93 -8.59
N VAL A 58 10.95 -4.51 -7.87
CA VAL A 58 10.39 -5.15 -6.67
C VAL A 58 8.89 -5.35 -6.83
N ASP A 59 8.19 -5.74 -5.78
CA ASP A 59 6.72 -5.86 -5.81
C ASP A 59 6.04 -4.49 -5.61
N LEU A 60 6.38 -3.55 -6.48
CA LEU A 60 5.77 -2.22 -6.56
C LEU A 60 5.50 -1.87 -8.03
N ALA A 61 4.40 -1.17 -8.25
CA ALA A 61 4.03 -0.62 -9.54
C ALA A 61 3.45 0.78 -9.38
N LEU A 62 3.79 1.66 -10.32
CA LEU A 62 3.16 2.96 -10.48
C LEU A 62 2.05 2.87 -11.52
N ILE A 63 0.92 3.51 -11.24
CA ILE A 63 -0.18 3.65 -12.17
C ILE A 63 -0.34 5.11 -12.55
N LYS A 64 -0.11 5.44 -13.82
CA LYS A 64 -0.37 6.78 -14.36
C LYS A 64 -1.84 6.92 -14.70
N LEU A 65 -2.44 8.00 -14.24
CA LEU A 65 -3.85 8.31 -14.43
C LEU A 65 -4.08 9.10 -15.72
N GLU A 66 -5.19 8.85 -16.40
CA GLU A 66 -5.63 9.58 -17.60
C GLU A 66 -5.83 11.07 -17.32
N ARG A 67 -6.28 11.39 -16.10
CA ARG A 67 -6.58 12.75 -15.66
C ARG A 67 -5.97 13.00 -14.29
N THR A 68 -5.58 14.25 -14.06
CA THR A 68 -5.04 14.65 -12.77
C THR A 68 -6.10 14.61 -11.68
N ILE A 69 -5.71 14.20 -10.48
CA ILE A 69 -6.50 14.35 -9.26
C ILE A 69 -6.29 15.76 -8.72
N ASP A 70 -7.37 16.38 -8.23
CA ASP A 70 -7.29 17.62 -7.47
C ASP A 70 -6.66 17.36 -6.09
N VAL A 71 -5.43 17.84 -5.89
CA VAL A 71 -4.63 17.63 -4.67
C VAL A 71 -5.04 18.51 -3.50
N GLU A 72 -5.89 19.52 -3.72
CA GLU A 72 -6.49 20.30 -2.62
C GLU A 72 -7.58 19.48 -1.92
N THR A 73 -8.35 18.73 -2.71
CA THR A 73 -9.39 17.83 -2.20
C THR A 73 -8.81 16.47 -1.80
N HIS A 74 -7.78 15.99 -2.50
CA HIS A 74 -7.23 14.65 -2.31
C HIS A 74 -5.72 14.75 -2.06
N ILE A 75 -5.38 15.00 -0.79
CA ILE A 75 -4.01 15.26 -0.35
C ILE A 75 -3.14 14.03 -0.62
N PRO A 76 -2.12 14.12 -1.49
CA PRO A 76 -1.20 13.01 -1.72
C PRO A 76 -0.40 12.67 -0.46
N ILE A 77 -0.15 11.38 -0.24
CA ILE A 77 0.69 10.93 0.86
C ILE A 77 2.17 11.22 0.56
N CYS A 78 2.94 11.61 1.58
CA CYS A 78 4.39 11.74 1.44
C CYS A 78 5.03 10.34 1.46
N LEU A 79 6.19 10.17 0.82
CA LEU A 79 6.96 8.93 0.92
C LEU A 79 7.91 9.01 2.12
N ALA A 80 8.01 7.94 2.91
CA ALA A 80 8.93 7.86 4.04
C ALA A 80 10.39 7.99 3.58
N ASP A 81 11.22 8.65 4.38
CA ASP A 81 12.64 8.78 4.12
C ASP A 81 13.38 7.51 4.55
N PRO A 82 14.37 7.00 3.78
CA PRO A 82 15.13 5.80 4.13
C PRO A 82 15.88 5.90 5.47
N TYR A 83 16.10 7.12 5.98
CA TYR A 83 16.73 7.35 7.29
C TYR A 83 15.73 7.34 8.46
N ASN A 84 14.43 7.16 8.21
CA ASN A 84 13.45 7.04 9.28
C ASN A 84 13.54 5.66 9.96
N ASP A 85 13.62 5.66 11.30
CA ASP A 85 13.74 4.46 12.15
C ASP A 85 12.39 4.03 12.74
N PHE A 86 11.32 4.16 11.97
CA PHE A 86 9.97 3.84 12.43
C PHE A 86 9.83 2.35 12.80
N THR A 87 9.27 2.09 13.99
CA THR A 87 9.02 0.73 14.50
C THR A 87 7.54 0.42 14.69
N THR A 88 6.67 1.44 14.62
CA THR A 88 5.22 1.32 14.76
C THR A 88 4.53 2.06 13.63
N PHE A 89 3.46 1.48 13.09
CA PHE A 89 2.78 1.96 11.90
C PHE A 89 1.26 1.82 12.05
N THR A 90 0.54 2.51 11.17
CA THR A 90 -0.88 2.29 10.94
C THR A 90 -1.05 1.50 9.65
N ALA A 91 -1.62 0.30 9.75
CA ALA A 91 -2.06 -0.45 8.58
C ALA A 91 -3.46 0.01 8.21
N THR A 92 -3.64 0.36 6.93
CA THR A 92 -4.90 0.90 6.38
C THR A 92 -5.37 0.06 5.21
N GLY A 93 -6.68 -0.13 5.11
CA GLY A 93 -7.35 -0.83 4.01
C GLY A 93 -8.86 -0.58 3.99
N TRP A 94 -9.60 -1.44 3.29
CA TRP A 94 -11.05 -1.36 3.19
C TRP A 94 -11.75 -2.65 3.57
N ASN A 95 -12.79 -2.57 4.39
CA ASN A 95 -13.73 -3.64 4.73
C ASN A 95 -14.47 -4.20 3.51
N TYR A 96 -13.77 -4.97 2.68
CA TYR A 96 -14.34 -5.62 1.51
C TYR A 96 -15.32 -6.70 1.94
N GLY A 97 -16.49 -6.74 1.28
CA GLY A 97 -17.54 -7.73 1.57
C GLY A 97 -18.52 -7.35 2.67
N THR A 98 -18.30 -6.24 3.38
CA THR A 98 -19.29 -5.64 4.29
C THR A 98 -19.77 -4.30 3.73
N ASP A 99 -19.18 -3.19 4.14
CA ASP A 99 -19.63 -1.82 3.86
C ASP A 99 -18.60 -0.97 3.08
N MET A 100 -17.46 -1.55 2.71
CA MET A 100 -16.33 -0.85 2.06
C MET A 100 -15.79 0.32 2.90
N SER A 101 -16.04 0.34 4.21
CA SER A 101 -15.48 1.32 5.14
C SER A 101 -13.96 1.18 5.23
N ILE A 102 -13.28 2.29 5.49
CA ILE A 102 -11.84 2.26 5.76
C ILE A 102 -11.60 1.66 7.15
N VAL A 103 -10.64 0.75 7.23
CA VAL A 103 -10.17 0.18 8.50
C VAL A 103 -8.73 0.59 8.74
N GLU A 104 -8.43 0.90 10.00
CA GLU A 104 -7.09 1.23 10.46
C GLU A 104 -6.75 0.42 11.70
N THR A 105 -5.54 -0.10 11.76
CA THR A 105 -5.02 -0.78 12.95
C THR A 105 -3.56 -0.44 13.19
N SER A 106 -3.14 -0.47 14.46
CA SER A 106 -1.74 -0.29 14.83
C SER A 106 -0.97 -1.60 14.66
N VAL A 107 0.17 -1.53 13.99
CA VAL A 107 1.09 -2.66 13.81
C VAL A 107 2.51 -2.24 14.19
N ARG A 108 3.37 -3.22 14.45
CA ARG A 108 4.78 -2.96 14.77
C ARG A 108 5.71 -3.77 13.89
N LYS A 109 6.88 -3.20 13.59
CA LYS A 109 7.99 -3.90 12.93
C LYS A 109 8.36 -5.13 13.76
N TYR A 110 8.57 -6.23 13.07
CA TYR A 110 9.00 -7.49 13.66
C TYR A 110 10.29 -7.96 12.98
N PRO A 111 11.21 -8.62 13.70
CA PRO A 111 12.45 -9.09 13.11
C PRO A 111 12.20 -9.98 11.88
N THR A 112 12.80 -9.60 10.76
CA THR A 112 12.56 -10.24 9.44
C THR A 112 13.01 -11.70 9.45
N GLU A 113 14.06 -12.03 10.19
CA GLU A 113 14.59 -13.39 10.37
C GLU A 113 13.53 -14.33 10.97
N ASN A 114 12.81 -13.88 11.99
CA ASN A 114 11.77 -14.67 12.61
C ASN A 114 10.60 -14.90 11.64
N CYS A 115 10.25 -13.90 10.81
CA CYS A 115 9.20 -14.07 9.80
C CYS A 115 9.62 -15.03 8.69
N ARG A 116 10.89 -15.00 8.31
CA ARG A 116 11.45 -15.93 7.33
C ARG A 116 11.33 -17.36 7.83
N ASP A 117 11.71 -17.62 9.08
CA ASP A 117 11.68 -18.95 9.68
C ASP A 117 10.23 -19.48 9.76
N GLU A 118 9.27 -18.67 10.19
CA GLU A 118 7.86 -19.03 10.28
C GLU A 118 7.23 -19.32 8.90
N TRP A 119 7.53 -18.50 7.89
CA TRP A 119 7.00 -18.71 6.53
C TRP A 119 7.63 -19.92 5.83
N GLN A 120 8.91 -20.18 6.07
CA GLN A 120 9.56 -21.41 5.60
C GLN A 120 8.93 -22.65 6.23
N GLN A 121 8.67 -22.62 7.54
CA GLN A 121 8.03 -23.75 8.25
C GLN A 121 6.60 -24.01 7.77
N SER A 122 5.84 -22.96 7.47
CA SER A 122 4.48 -23.05 6.95
C SER A 122 4.38 -23.37 5.45
N LYS A 123 5.52 -23.60 4.78
CA LYS A 123 5.62 -23.87 3.33
C LYS A 123 4.98 -22.77 2.48
N HIS A 124 5.04 -21.52 2.92
CA HIS A 124 4.66 -20.40 2.07
C HIS A 124 5.60 -20.32 0.86
N GLU A 125 5.04 -20.11 -0.33
CA GLU A 125 5.81 -19.98 -1.58
C GLU A 125 6.60 -18.66 -1.67
N TYR A 126 6.32 -17.72 -0.75
CA TYR A 126 6.91 -16.39 -0.75
C TYR A 126 8.20 -16.31 0.06
N ILE A 127 9.18 -15.58 -0.50
CA ILE A 127 10.48 -15.31 0.13
C ILE A 127 10.49 -13.86 0.62
N LEU A 128 10.92 -13.65 1.87
CA LEU A 128 11.29 -12.32 2.38
C LEU A 128 12.64 -11.92 1.80
N ASP A 129 12.62 -11.13 0.73
CA ASP A 129 13.83 -10.53 0.20
C ASP A 129 14.18 -9.24 0.98
N GLU A 130 15.35 -8.66 0.72
CA GLU A 130 15.86 -7.48 1.45
C GLU A 130 15.01 -6.20 1.23
N ASP A 131 14.18 -6.20 0.19
CA ASP A 131 13.22 -5.14 -0.14
C ASP A 131 11.97 -5.15 0.73
N LYS A 132 11.80 -6.16 1.61
CA LYS A 132 10.61 -6.35 2.45
C LYS A 132 10.95 -6.34 3.92
N PHE A 133 10.01 -5.86 4.73
CA PHE A 133 10.05 -6.00 6.17
C PHE A 133 8.76 -6.59 6.71
N CYS A 134 8.86 -7.16 7.90
CA CYS A 134 7.76 -7.83 8.54
C CYS A 134 7.09 -6.96 9.60
N VAL A 135 5.78 -7.07 9.71
CA VAL A 135 4.99 -6.46 10.79
C VAL A 135 4.07 -7.48 11.44
N VAL A 136 3.75 -7.22 12.72
CA VAL A 136 2.78 -7.97 13.51
C VAL A 136 1.73 -7.03 14.11
N GLY A 137 0.48 -7.50 14.20
CA GLY A 137 -0.67 -6.71 14.64
C GLY A 137 -1.92 -7.55 14.93
N ASP A 138 -3.09 -6.88 14.98
CA ASP A 138 -4.38 -7.53 15.28
C ASP A 138 -4.89 -8.41 14.11
N LYS A 139 -5.23 -9.66 14.45
CA LYS A 139 -5.72 -10.74 13.58
C LYS A 139 -6.82 -10.33 12.63
N HIS A 140 -7.82 -9.64 13.14
CA HIS A 140 -9.08 -9.46 12.43
C HIS A 140 -8.99 -8.36 11.38
N LEU A 141 -7.97 -7.49 11.48
CA LEU A 141 -7.86 -6.30 10.64
C LEU A 141 -6.81 -6.52 9.55
N THR A 142 -5.78 -7.31 9.82
CA THR A 142 -4.66 -7.50 8.86
C THR A 142 -4.79 -8.73 7.95
N CYS A 143 -5.80 -9.59 8.13
CA CYS A 143 -5.98 -10.82 7.35
C CYS A 143 -7.25 -10.82 6.48
N ASP A 144 -8.37 -10.29 6.96
CA ASP A 144 -9.66 -10.32 6.24
C ASP A 144 -9.73 -9.36 5.02
N GLY A 145 -8.57 -8.97 4.49
CA GLY A 145 -8.44 -8.03 3.36
C GLY A 145 -8.79 -6.59 3.72
N SER A 146 -9.12 -6.31 4.99
CA SER A 146 -9.74 -5.06 5.37
C SER A 146 -8.81 -3.94 5.82
N ALA A 147 -7.59 -4.22 6.29
CA ALA A 147 -6.68 -3.17 6.77
C ALA A 147 -5.23 -3.31 6.28
N SER A 148 -4.97 -4.01 5.18
CA SER A 148 -3.61 -4.54 4.90
C SER A 148 -2.95 -3.99 3.65
N GLY A 149 -3.54 -3.03 2.93
CA GLY A 149 -2.97 -2.60 1.64
C GLY A 149 -1.73 -1.72 1.80
N LEU A 150 -1.76 -0.79 2.75
CA LEU A 150 -0.76 0.24 2.93
C LEU A 150 -0.35 0.36 4.40
N LEU A 151 0.94 0.54 4.66
CA LEU A 151 1.47 0.96 5.96
C LEU A 151 1.82 2.44 5.92
N THR A 152 1.27 3.17 6.88
CA THR A 152 1.51 4.60 7.02
C THR A 152 2.07 4.95 8.39
N LYS A 153 2.74 6.11 8.46
CA LYS A 153 3.19 6.72 9.70
C LYS A 153 2.79 8.19 9.71
N ASN A 154 2.10 8.62 10.77
CA ASN A 154 1.89 10.05 11.00
C ASN A 154 3.06 10.61 11.83
N VAL A 155 3.69 11.69 11.34
CA VAL A 155 4.71 12.47 12.05
C VAL A 155 4.37 13.93 11.89
N ASN A 156 4.14 14.65 13.00
CA ASN A 156 3.80 16.08 13.00
C ASN A 156 2.65 16.43 12.03
N SER A 157 1.56 15.64 12.05
CA SER A 157 0.41 15.78 11.16
C SER A 157 0.65 15.45 9.67
N GLN A 158 1.86 15.08 9.28
CA GLN A 158 2.16 14.56 7.96
C GLN A 158 2.10 13.03 7.95
N ASN A 159 1.31 12.47 7.02
CA ASN A 159 1.29 11.04 6.78
C ASN A 159 2.37 10.66 5.76
N TYR A 160 3.11 9.61 6.09
CA TYR A 160 4.14 9.00 5.25
C TYR A 160 3.72 7.58 4.88
N LEU A 161 3.82 7.22 3.61
CA LEU A 161 3.74 5.84 3.15
C LEU A 161 5.07 5.17 3.44
N VAL A 162 5.03 4.11 4.23
CA VAL A 162 6.20 3.34 4.66
C VAL A 162 6.27 2.00 3.92
N GLY A 163 5.14 1.36 3.70
CA GLY A 163 5.11 0.03 3.09
C GLY A 163 3.85 -0.21 2.27
N VAL A 164 3.99 -1.09 1.28
CA VAL A 164 2.88 -1.63 0.49
C VAL A 164 2.86 -3.15 0.68
N ALA A 165 1.70 -3.74 0.96
CA ALA A 165 1.65 -5.17 1.23
C ALA A 165 2.10 -5.98 0.02
N ALA A 166 2.99 -6.93 0.30
CA ALA A 166 3.53 -7.87 -0.68
C ALA A 166 3.14 -9.30 -0.33
N ILE A 167 3.10 -9.63 0.98
CA ILE A 167 2.86 -10.98 1.47
C ILE A 167 1.92 -10.90 2.66
N THR A 168 0.75 -11.54 2.54
CA THR A 168 -0.23 -11.61 3.64
C THR A 168 -0.27 -13.04 4.17
N SER A 169 0.07 -13.25 5.44
CA SER A 169 -0.10 -14.54 6.11
C SER A 169 -1.26 -14.44 7.10
N CYS A 170 -2.35 -15.15 6.79
CA CYS A 170 -3.54 -15.29 7.62
C CYS A 170 -3.41 -16.39 8.69
N THR A 171 -2.19 -16.66 9.15
CA THR A 171 -1.91 -17.67 10.18
C THR A 171 -2.00 -17.06 11.59
N ASP A 172 -2.06 -17.89 12.63
CA ASP A 172 -2.24 -17.43 14.02
C ASP A 172 -1.13 -16.48 14.53
N ASN A 173 0.03 -16.45 13.86
CA ASN A 173 1.17 -15.57 14.20
C ASN A 173 1.21 -14.23 13.43
N LEU A 174 0.30 -14.02 12.46
CA LEU A 174 -0.01 -12.73 11.79
C LEU A 174 1.21 -11.88 11.41
N MET A 175 2.08 -12.50 10.65
CA MET A 175 3.24 -11.86 10.07
C MET A 175 2.87 -11.46 8.65
N ASN A 176 2.89 -10.16 8.37
CA ASN A 176 2.68 -9.65 7.02
C ASN A 176 3.94 -8.96 6.51
N GLY A 177 4.27 -9.24 5.26
CA GLY A 177 5.40 -8.66 4.53
C GLY A 177 4.96 -7.47 3.73
N TYR A 178 5.67 -6.37 3.91
CA TYR A 178 5.47 -5.15 3.16
C TYR A 178 6.76 -4.80 2.42
N THR A 179 6.64 -4.43 1.15
CA THR A 179 7.76 -3.82 0.42
C THR A 179 8.09 -2.48 1.07
N ASP A 180 9.35 -2.26 1.41
CA ASP A 180 9.86 -1.06 2.07
C ASP A 180 9.94 0.10 1.07
N VAL A 181 8.92 0.97 1.07
CA VAL A 181 8.82 2.09 0.12
C VAL A 181 9.99 3.05 0.27
N SER A 182 10.55 3.18 1.47
CA SER A 182 11.63 4.13 1.75
C SER A 182 12.90 3.83 0.94
N GLN A 183 13.15 2.55 0.62
CA GLN A 183 14.29 2.12 -0.20
C GLN A 183 14.15 2.48 -1.68
N PHE A 184 12.92 2.73 -2.16
CA PHE A 184 12.61 2.94 -3.58
C PHE A 184 12.19 4.38 -3.91
N VAL A 185 12.27 5.32 -2.97
CA VAL A 185 11.85 6.72 -3.16
C VAL A 185 12.55 7.37 -4.37
N ALA A 186 13.84 7.11 -4.57
CA ALA A 186 14.58 7.67 -5.70
C ALA A 186 14.07 7.16 -7.05
N GLU A 187 13.75 5.87 -7.14
CA GLU A 187 13.21 5.24 -8.35
C GLU A 187 11.76 5.70 -8.62
N ILE A 188 10.94 5.80 -7.57
CA ILE A 188 9.58 6.34 -7.65
C ILE A 188 9.63 7.78 -8.20
N ASN A 189 10.42 8.66 -7.57
CA ASN A 189 10.55 10.06 -7.99
C ASN A 189 11.15 10.21 -9.40
N ALA A 190 11.99 9.27 -9.86
CA ALA A 190 12.54 9.30 -11.21
C ALA A 190 11.45 9.05 -12.28
N ASN A 191 10.43 8.26 -11.94
CA ASN A 191 9.33 7.90 -12.85
C ASN A 191 8.12 8.85 -12.78
N THR A 192 8.02 9.70 -11.74
CA THR A 192 6.88 10.62 -11.54
C THR A 192 7.23 12.11 -11.68
N ARG A 193 8.33 12.43 -12.39
CA ARG A 193 8.84 13.80 -12.52
C ARG A 193 7.88 14.79 -13.17
N ASP A 194 6.89 14.32 -13.92
CA ASP A 194 5.88 15.17 -14.57
C ASP A 194 4.68 15.47 -13.68
N ALA A 195 4.71 15.10 -12.40
CA ALA A 195 3.62 15.27 -11.45
C ALA A 195 3.95 16.20 -10.27
N ALA A 196 2.91 16.66 -9.58
CA ALA A 196 3.00 17.46 -8.37
C ALA A 196 2.62 16.59 -7.16
N GLY A 197 3.62 16.24 -6.35
CA GLY A 197 3.48 15.36 -5.19
C GLY A 197 3.20 16.07 -3.86
N CYS A 198 3.29 15.28 -2.79
CA CYS A 198 3.16 15.77 -1.42
C CYS A 198 4.11 16.95 -1.15
N ARG A 199 3.55 18.05 -0.65
CA ARG A 199 4.31 19.20 -0.16
C ARG A 199 4.52 19.01 1.34
N ARG A 200 5.77 18.85 1.78
CA ARG A 200 6.11 18.78 3.22
C ARG A 200 5.59 20.06 3.88
N GLN A 201 4.71 19.91 4.87
CA GLN A 201 4.21 21.01 5.71
C GLN A 201 5.22 21.36 6.80
#